data_AF-A0A7W4A190-F1
#
_entry.id   AF-A0A7W4A190-F1
#
_cell.length_a   1.000
_cell.length_b   1.000
_cell.length_c   1.000
_cell.angle_alpha   90.00
_cell.angle_beta   90.00
_cell.angle_gamma   90.00
#
_symmetry.space_group_name_H-M   'P 1'
#
loop_
_entity.id
_entity.type
_entity.pdbx_description
1 polymer ?
#
loop_
_entity_poly.entity_id
_entity_poly.type
_entity_poly.pdbx_seq_one_letter_code
_entity_poly.pdbx_strand_id
1 'polypeptide(L)'
;MRVTCRECGSISTIRKSNKISTDYSELYCGCNDPECGHTFVVSLGFSHSLSPSAKTSTQLAFELLKTLAPNQQQELKAQLSLL
;
A
#
# COMPACT_ATOMS: atom_id res chain seq x y z
N MET A 1 -1.30 10.15 -6.04
CA MET A 1 -2.30 9.41 -6.84
C MET A 1 -2.86 10.33 -7.89
N ARG A 2 -2.99 9.89 -9.14
CA ARG A 2 -3.59 10.65 -10.24
C ARG A 2 -4.86 9.94 -10.66
N VAL A 3 -5.99 10.65 -10.70
CA VAL A 3 -7.29 10.12 -11.13
C VAL A 3 -7.60 10.67 -12.51
N THR A 4 -7.96 9.79 -13.43
CA THR A 4 -8.29 10.14 -14.81
C THR A 4 -9.80 10.11 -15.00
N CYS A 5 -10.35 11.12 -15.69
CA CYS A 5 -11.76 11.15 -16.02
C CYS A 5 -12.09 10.06 -17.04
N ARG A 6 -13.12 9.26 -16.76
CA ARG A 6 -13.61 8.20 -17.66
C ARG A 6 -14.26 8.72 -18.94
N GLU A 7 -14.78 9.95 -18.92
CA GLU A 7 -15.53 10.52 -20.04
C GLU A 7 -14.60 11.16 -21.08
N CYS A 8 -13.57 11.92 -20.66
CA CYS A 8 -12.68 12.64 -21.58
C CYS A 8 -11.19 12.30 -21.45
N GLY A 9 -10.78 11.48 -20.49
CA GLY A 9 -9.37 11.13 -20.28
C GLY A 9 -8.50 12.22 -19.63
N SER A 10 -9.05 13.40 -19.36
CA SER A 10 -8.34 14.48 -18.66
C SER A 10 -8.09 14.15 -17.19
N ILE A 11 -7.07 14.79 -16.60
CA ILE A 11 -6.77 14.62 -15.17
C ILE A 11 -7.88 15.24 -14.33
N SER A 12 -8.24 14.56 -13.24
CA SER A 12 -9.23 15.02 -12.27
C SER A 12 -8.57 15.35 -10.93
N THR A 13 -9.10 16.38 -10.27
CA THR A 13 -8.69 16.79 -8.93
C THR A 13 -9.56 16.10 -7.88
N ILE A 14 -8.92 15.50 -6.87
CA ILE A 14 -9.61 14.95 -5.69
C ILE A 14 -10.00 16.12 -4.79
N ARG A 15 -11.31 16.33 -4.58
CA ARG A 15 -11.86 17.42 -3.74
C ARG A 15 -12.09 16.98 -2.30
N LYS A 16 -12.47 15.72 -2.10
CA LYS A 16 -12.70 15.13 -0.77
C LYS A 16 -12.29 13.66 -0.78
N SER A 17 -11.65 13.24 0.30
CA SER A 17 -11.39 11.84 0.60
C SER A 17 -12.22 11.41 1.80
N ASN A 18 -13.14 10.47 1.59
CA ASN A 18 -13.94 9.86 2.64
C ASN A 18 -13.29 8.53 3.07
N LYS A 19 -12.60 8.54 4.22
CA LYS A 19 -11.92 7.36 4.73
C LYS A 19 -12.90 6.48 5.49
N ILE A 20 -13.09 5.25 5.01
CA ILE A 20 -14.03 4.29 5.61
C ILE A 20 -13.28 3.29 6.50
N SER A 21 -12.10 2.85 6.09
CA SER A 21 -11.22 2.00 6.90
C SER A 21 -9.74 2.34 6.63
N THR A 22 -8.83 1.61 7.26
CA THR A 22 -7.39 1.72 6.95
C THR A 22 -7.09 1.42 5.48
N ASP A 23 -7.82 0.47 4.90
CA ASP A 23 -7.53 -0.09 3.58
C ASP A 23 -8.50 0.38 2.49
N TYR A 24 -9.55 1.15 2.84
CA TYR A 24 -10.56 1.58 1.88
C TYR A 24 -10.99 3.04 2.09
N SER A 25 -11.12 3.77 0.98
CA SER A 25 -11.59 5.16 0.95
C SER A 25 -12.32 5.47 -0.36
N GLU A 26 -13.28 6.39 -0.29
CA GLU A 26 -13.95 6.94 -1.47
C GLU A 26 -13.39 8.34 -1.78
N LEU A 27 -13.01 8.58 -3.03
CA LEU A 27 -12.44 9.84 -3.48
C LEU A 27 -13.43 10.56 -4.40
N TYR A 28 -13.89 11.72 -3.96
CA TYR A 28 -14.76 12.60 -4.73
C TYR A 28 -13.91 13.49 -5.63
N CYS A 29 -14.05 13.30 -6.93
CA CYS A 29 -13.21 13.90 -7.95
C CYS A 29 -14.02 14.84 -8.84
N GLY A 30 -13.37 15.90 -9.33
CA GLY A 30 -13.87 16.74 -10.42
C GLY A 30 -12.86 16.78 -11.57
N CYS A 31 -13.34 16.61 -12.79
CA CYS A 31 -12.53 16.75 -14.00
C CYS A 31 -11.97 18.17 -14.11
N ASN A 32 -10.71 18.31 -14.53
CA ASN A 32 -10.07 19.61 -14.70
C ASN A 32 -10.33 20.22 -16.08
N ASP A 33 -10.88 19.45 -17.02
CA ASP A 33 -11.34 19.97 -18.29
C ASP A 33 -12.67 20.72 -18.08
N PRO A 34 -12.70 22.04 -18.28
CA PRO A 34 -13.89 22.86 -18.03
C PRO A 34 -15.06 22.51 -18.95
N GLU A 35 -14.80 21.97 -20.15
CA GLU A 35 -15.86 21.53 -21.07
C GLU A 35 -16.46 20.19 -20.63
N CYS A 36 -15.66 19.34 -20.00
CA CYS A 36 -16.13 18.05 -19.48
C CYS A 36 -16.92 18.21 -18.18
N GLY A 37 -16.39 18.96 -17.20
CA GLY A 37 -17.06 19.27 -15.94
C GLY A 37 -17.44 18.07 -15.05
N HIS A 38 -17.08 16.84 -15.43
CA HIS A 38 -17.57 15.62 -14.79
C HIS A 38 -17.15 15.54 -13.31
N THR A 39 -18.11 15.28 -12.43
CA THR A 39 -17.89 15.04 -11.00
C THR A 39 -18.30 13.62 -10.64
N PHE A 40 -17.40 12.88 -9.99
CA PHE A 40 -17.57 11.44 -9.80
C PHE A 40 -16.86 10.95 -8.54
N VAL A 41 -17.21 9.73 -8.11
CA VAL A 41 -16.60 9.06 -6.96
C VAL A 41 -15.81 7.87 -7.46
N VAL A 42 -14.59 7.69 -6.94
CA VAL A 42 -13.79 6.48 -7.16
C VAL A 42 -13.49 5.78 -5.84
N SER A 43 -13.55 4.46 -5.87
CA SER A 43 -13.17 3.59 -4.77
C SER A 43 -11.67 3.33 -4.79
N LEU A 44 -10.96 3.72 -3.73
CA LEU A 44 -9.55 3.40 -3.51
C LEU A 44 -9.46 2.33 -2.41
N GLY A 45 -8.99 1.14 -2.79
CA GLY A 45 -8.78 0.03 -1.88
C GLY A 45 -7.36 -0.54 -1.98
N PHE A 46 -6.77 -0.93 -0.86
CA PHE A 46 -5.62 -1.84 -0.86
C PHE A 46 -6.05 -3.20 -1.42
N SER A 47 -5.23 -3.78 -2.28
CA SER A 47 -5.47 -5.12 -2.82
C SER A 47 -4.52 -6.13 -2.19
N HIS A 48 -3.23 -6.02 -2.49
CA HIS A 48 -2.20 -6.88 -1.96
C HIS A 48 -0.83 -6.20 -2.10
N SER A 49 0.14 -6.68 -1.34
CA SER A 49 1.54 -6.23 -1.43
C SER A 49 2.27 -7.06 -2.48
N LEU A 50 2.94 -6.40 -3.44
CA LEU A 50 3.84 -7.07 -4.38
C LEU A 50 5.16 -7.48 -3.70
N SER A 51 5.69 -6.57 -2.88
CA SER A 51 6.84 -6.81 -2.02
C SER A 51 6.44 -6.43 -0.59
N PRO A 52 6.62 -7.31 0.41
CA PRO A 52 6.32 -6.97 1.79
C PRO A 52 7.10 -5.75 2.26
N SER A 53 6.51 -4.99 3.18
CA SER A 53 7.24 -3.91 3.85
C SER A 53 8.47 -4.46 4.56
N ALA A 54 9.57 -3.69 4.57
CA ALA A 54 10.75 -4.03 5.37
C ALA A 54 10.42 -4.22 6.87
N LYS A 55 9.33 -3.59 7.34
CA LYS A 55 8.81 -3.81 8.70
C LYS A 55 8.30 -5.24 8.88
N THR A 56 7.59 -5.76 7.89
CA THR A 56 7.07 -7.12 7.88
C THR A 56 8.20 -8.14 7.67
N SER A 57 9.17 -7.86 6.80
CA SER A 57 10.30 -8.80 6.56
C SER A 57 11.17 -8.97 7.80
N THR A 58 11.46 -7.90 8.53
CA THR A 58 12.21 -7.99 9.80
C THR A 58 11.43 -8.78 10.83
N GLN A 59 10.13 -8.52 10.97
CA GLN A 59 9.29 -9.25 11.91
C GLN A 59 9.17 -10.74 11.55
N LEU A 60 9.02 -11.06 10.26
CA LEU A 60 9.06 -12.44 9.76
C LEU A 60 10.41 -13.10 10.04
N ALA A 61 11.54 -12.42 9.79
CA ALA A 61 12.86 -12.96 10.10
C ALA A 61 13.01 -13.26 11.60
N PHE A 62 12.51 -12.38 12.47
CA PHE A 62 12.48 -12.61 13.91
C PHE A 62 11.59 -13.79 14.31
N GLU A 63 10.40 -13.91 13.73
CA GLU A 63 9.50 -15.03 14.01
C GLU A 63 10.07 -16.36 13.54
N LEU A 64 10.66 -16.40 12.34
CA LEU A 64 11.37 -17.57 11.84
C LEU A 64 12.52 -17.96 12.78
N LEU A 65 13.33 -16.99 13.22
CA LEU A 65 14.40 -17.25 14.17
C LEU A 65 13.89 -17.88 15.48
N LYS A 66 12.73 -17.43 15.99
CA LYS A 66 12.11 -17.98 17.21
C LYS A 66 11.64 -19.43 17.05
N THR A 67 11.26 -19.84 15.84
CA THR A 67 10.75 -21.21 15.58
C THR A 67 11.86 -22.26 15.50
N LEU A 68 13.12 -21.85 15.30
CA LEU A 68 14.26 -22.75 15.23
C LEU A 68 14.61 -23.33 16.61
N ALA A 69 15.18 -24.53 16.63
CA ALA A 69 15.74 -25.11 17.85
C ALA A 69 16.91 -24.25 18.40
N PRO A 70 17.16 -24.23 19.73
CA PRO A 70 18.15 -23.34 20.34
C PRO A 70 19.55 -23.41 19.70
N ASN A 71 19.99 -24.61 19.35
CA ASN A 71 21.30 -24.83 18.74
C ASN A 71 21.40 -24.18 17.34
N GLN A 72 20.34 -24.27 16.55
CA GLN A 72 20.27 -23.66 15.21
C GLN A 72 20.16 -22.13 15.28
N GLN A 73 19.48 -21.59 16.30
CA GLN A 73 19.47 -20.15 16.53
C GLN A 73 20.86 -19.60 16.84
N GLN A 74 21.66 -20.31 17.65
CA GLN A 74 23.02 -19.89 17.99
C GLN A 74 23.94 -19.91 16.77
N GLU A 75 23.86 -20.98 15.97
CA GLU A 75 24.63 -21.09 14.73
C GLU A 75 24.29 -19.98 13.74
N LEU A 76 22.99 -19.71 13.51
CA LEU A 76 22.55 -18.66 12.60
C LEU A 76 22.96 -17.26 13.10
N LYS A 77 22.93 -16.99 14.41
CA LYS A 77 23.43 -15.74 14.99
C LYS A 77 24.93 -15.55 14.74
N ALA A 78 25.72 -16.62 14.86
CA ALA A 78 27.15 -16.57 14.57
C ALA A 78 27.41 -16.30 13.08
N GLN A 79 26.68 -16.96 12.18
CA GLN A 79 26.78 -16.72 10.73
C GLN A 79 26.43 -15.27 10.36
N LEU A 80 25.37 -14.70 10.96
CA LEU A 80 24.96 -13.32 10.73
C LEU A 80 25.95 -12.29 11.28
N SER A 81 26.75 -12.64 12.29
CA SER A 81 27.79 -11.73 12.84
C SER A 81 29.01 -11.55 11.94
N LEU A 82 29.11 -12.35 10.87
CA LEU A 82 30.18 -12.31 9.87
C LEU A 82 29.83 -11.47 8.63
N LEU A 83 28.59 -10.96 8.55
CA LEU A 83 28.08 -10.06 7.51
C LEU A 83 28.22 -8.59 7.92
#